data_AF-A0A1A9FWG4-F1
#
_entry.id   AF-A0A1A9FWG4-F1
#
_cell.length_a   1.000
_cell.length_b   1.000
_cell.length_c   1.000
_cell.angle_alpha   90.00
_cell.angle_beta   90.00
_cell.angle_gamma   90.00
#
_symmetry.space_group_name_H-M   'P 1'
#
loop_
_entity.id
_entity.type
_entity.pdbx_description
1 polymer ?
#
loop_
_entity_poly.entity_id
_entity_poly.type
_entity_poly.pdbx_seq_one_letter_code
_entity_poly.pdbx_strand_id
1 'polypeptide(L)'
;MLKIDTGNLFKQRVAALFRMSPDQRRFYHMKRGFRFQRDSEPSKENFLSSTHVTMGQKNLYGNICSNDWNLLMHGFGRSLSEIFVDPRKRPNTNEQDLVSAEMRAELLNLFRSIYESM
;
A
#
# COMPACT_ATOMS: atom_id res chain seq x y z
N MET A 1 13.51 -14.47 -10.25
CA MET A 1 12.06 -14.72 -10.23
C MET A 1 11.52 -14.25 -8.88
N LEU A 2 10.66 -13.24 -8.87
CA LEU A 2 10.02 -12.73 -7.65
C LEU A 2 9.02 -13.78 -7.16
N LYS A 3 9.32 -14.45 -6.04
CA LYS A 3 8.32 -15.29 -5.35
C LYS A 3 7.42 -14.35 -4.55
N ILE A 4 6.24 -14.05 -5.10
CA ILE A 4 5.19 -13.36 -4.37
C ILE A 4 4.44 -14.45 -3.59
N ASP A 5 4.52 -14.40 -2.26
CA ASP A 5 3.70 -15.25 -1.40
C ASP A 5 2.25 -14.76 -1.46
N THR A 6 1.37 -15.59 -2.04
CA THR A 6 -0.06 -15.32 -2.22
C THR A 6 -0.94 -15.95 -1.12
N GLY A 7 -0.34 -16.25 0.04
CA GLY A 7 -1.03 -16.78 1.21
C GLY A 7 -2.20 -15.91 1.71
N ASN A 8 -2.97 -16.43 2.67
CA ASN A 8 -4.21 -15.79 3.14
C ASN A 8 -4.02 -14.34 3.60
N LEU A 9 -2.92 -14.05 4.32
CA LEU A 9 -2.58 -12.70 4.76
C LEU A 9 -2.38 -11.74 3.57
N PHE A 10 -1.77 -12.21 2.48
CA PHE A 10 -1.61 -11.42 1.27
C PHE A 10 -2.95 -11.06 0.66
N LYS A 11 -3.85 -12.05 0.52
CA LYS A 11 -5.21 -11.82 0.00
C LYS A 11 -5.99 -10.81 0.85
N GLN A 12 -5.89 -10.91 2.17
CA GLN A 12 -6.53 -9.95 3.09
C GLN A 12 -5.96 -8.53 2.93
N ARG A 13 -4.65 -8.37 2.74
CA ARG A 13 -4.02 -7.08 2.44
C ARG A 13 -4.51 -6.50 1.12
N VAL A 14 -4.64 -7.33 0.09
CA VAL A 14 -5.20 -6.92 -1.21
C VAL A 14 -6.63 -6.42 -1.03
N ALA A 15 -7.48 -7.17 -0.33
CA ALA A 15 -8.84 -6.75 -0.05
C ALA A 15 -8.90 -5.41 0.71
N ALA A 16 -8.06 -5.23 1.74
CA ALA A 16 -7.96 -3.98 2.48
C ALA A 16 -7.53 -2.80 1.59
N LEU A 17 -6.58 -3.01 0.68
CA LEU A 17 -6.16 -2.02 -0.31
C LEU A 17 -7.31 -1.65 -1.26
N PHE A 18 -8.12 -2.62 -1.69
CA PHE A 18 -9.27 -2.35 -2.56
C PHE A 18 -10.46 -1.68 -1.84
N ARG A 19 -10.54 -1.78 -0.50
CA ARG A 19 -11.49 -1.01 0.31
C ARG A 19 -11.13 0.47 0.46
N MET A 20 -9.87 0.86 0.22
CA MET A 20 -9.47 2.26 0.18
C MET A 20 -10.14 3.01 -0.98
N SER A 21 -10.32 4.32 -0.84
CA SER A 21 -10.72 5.18 -1.95
C SER A 21 -9.64 5.24 -3.04
N PRO A 22 -9.99 5.62 -4.28
CA PRO A 22 -9.01 5.82 -5.35
C PRO A 22 -7.86 6.78 -4.95
N ASP A 23 -8.18 7.88 -4.26
CA ASP A 23 -7.18 8.85 -3.81
C ASP A 23 -6.29 8.28 -2.70
N GLN A 24 -6.86 7.54 -1.74
CA GLN A 24 -6.07 6.85 -0.72
C GLN A 24 -5.09 5.87 -1.35
N ARG A 25 -5.54 5.02 -2.28
CA ARG A 25 -4.67 4.07 -2.98
C ARG A 25 -3.56 4.79 -3.75
N ARG A 26 -3.88 5.92 -4.38
CA ARG A 26 -2.93 6.72 -5.17
C ARG A 26 -1.77 7.22 -4.34
N PHE A 27 -2.02 7.68 -3.11
CA PHE A 27 -1.00 8.25 -2.23
C PHE A 27 -0.41 7.25 -1.23
N TYR A 28 -0.89 6.00 -1.23
CA TYR A 28 -0.45 4.99 -0.28
C TYR A 28 0.98 4.50 -0.58
N HIS A 29 1.81 4.43 0.46
CA HIS A 29 3.18 3.97 0.33
C HIS A 29 3.27 2.43 0.28
N MET A 30 3.16 1.84 -0.91
CA MET A 30 3.18 0.38 -1.10
C MET A 30 4.38 -0.34 -0.46
N LYS A 31 5.56 0.29 -0.39
CA LYS A 31 6.78 -0.33 0.15
C LYS A 31 6.76 -0.48 1.66
N ARG A 32 6.34 0.59 2.35
CA ARG A 32 6.47 0.74 3.82
C ARG A 32 5.14 0.84 4.55
N GLY A 33 4.01 0.82 3.82
CA GLY A 33 2.68 1.00 4.37
C GLY A 33 2.54 2.35 5.07
N PHE A 34 1.95 2.31 6.27
CA PHE A 34 1.77 3.49 7.13
C PHE A 34 2.98 3.82 8.01
N ARG A 35 4.11 3.15 7.82
CA ARG A 35 5.33 3.44 8.58
C ARG A 35 5.90 4.82 8.24
N PHE A 36 5.88 5.75 9.21
CA PHE A 36 6.46 7.09 9.08
C PHE A 36 7.73 7.30 9.93
N GLN A 37 7.97 6.45 10.95
CA GLN A 37 9.23 6.37 11.71
C GLN A 37 9.86 4.99 11.51
N ARG A 38 11.19 4.91 11.49
CA ARG A 38 11.92 3.69 11.11
C ARG A 38 11.71 2.55 12.11
N ASP A 39 11.73 2.89 13.40
CA ASP A 39 11.84 1.93 14.51
C ASP A 39 10.53 1.76 15.30
N SER A 40 9.44 2.37 14.86
CA SER A 40 8.15 2.27 15.51
C SER A 40 7.17 1.41 14.71
N GLU A 41 6.36 0.62 15.42
CA GLU A 41 5.21 -0.03 14.82
C GLU A 41 4.13 1.02 14.48
N PRO A 42 3.67 1.09 13.21
CA PRO A 42 2.73 2.13 12.80
C PRO A 42 1.30 1.80 13.27
N SER A 43 0.88 2.38 14.40
CA SER A 43 -0.51 2.38 14.83
C SER A 43 -1.29 3.55 14.23
N LYS A 44 -2.60 3.37 14.04
CA LYS A 44 -3.49 4.41 13.52
C LYS A 44 -3.54 5.62 14.45
N GLU A 45 -3.60 5.37 15.75
CA GLU A 45 -3.62 6.41 16.79
C GLU A 45 -2.35 7.26 16.72
N ASN A 46 -1.17 6.63 16.64
CA ASN A 46 0.11 7.33 16.52
C ASN A 46 0.19 8.11 15.21
N PHE A 47 -0.34 7.59 14.11
CA PHE A 47 -0.37 8.31 12.84
C PHE A 47 -1.23 9.58 12.91
N LEU A 48 -2.41 9.48 13.53
CA LEU A 48 -3.34 10.60 13.66
C LEU A 48 -2.90 11.64 14.69
N SER A 49 -2.19 11.24 15.74
CA SER A 49 -1.65 12.16 16.74
C SER A 49 -0.28 12.75 16.37
N SER A 50 0.50 12.08 15.52
CA SER A 50 1.87 12.47 15.16
C SER A 50 1.97 13.86 14.53
N THR A 51 2.93 14.66 14.98
CA THR A 51 3.28 15.96 14.39
C THR A 51 4.08 15.81 13.08
N HIS A 52 4.62 14.62 12.81
CA HIS A 52 5.37 14.31 11.58
C HIS A 52 4.48 13.95 10.39
N VAL A 53 3.19 13.72 10.64
CA VAL A 53 2.20 13.41 9.60
C VAL A 53 1.38 14.68 9.33
N THR A 54 1.30 15.06 8.05
CA THR A 54 0.57 16.28 7.67
C THR A 54 -0.94 16.13 7.90
N MET A 55 -1.63 17.25 8.17
CA MET A 55 -3.10 17.23 8.34
C MET A 55 -3.83 16.64 7.13
N GLY A 56 -3.34 16.92 5.91
CA GLY A 56 -3.87 16.33 4.68
C GLY A 56 -3.79 14.80 4.66
N GLN A 57 -2.68 14.22 5.11
CA GLN A 57 -2.53 12.76 5.22
C GLN A 57 -3.43 12.17 6.31
N LYS A 58 -3.58 12.85 7.45
CA LYS A 58 -4.49 12.44 8.53
C LYS A 58 -5.94 12.42 8.03
N ASN A 59 -6.36 13.47 7.34
CA ASN A 59 -7.69 13.54 6.73
C ASN A 59 -7.88 12.46 5.66
N LEU A 60 -6.84 12.21 4.85
CA LEU A 60 -6.90 11.22 3.78
C LEU A 60 -7.09 9.80 4.30
N TYR A 61 -6.40 9.40 5.39
CA TYR A 61 -6.40 8.02 5.88
C TYR A 61 -7.20 7.80 7.18
N GLY A 62 -7.72 8.87 7.80
CA GLY A 62 -8.36 8.79 9.11
C GLY A 62 -9.63 7.95 9.17
N ASN A 63 -10.32 7.77 8.04
CA ASN A 63 -11.51 6.92 7.94
C ASN A 63 -11.22 5.43 7.71
N ILE A 64 -9.95 5.02 7.50
CA ILE A 64 -9.59 3.60 7.33
C ILE A 64 -9.85 2.85 8.63
N CYS A 65 -10.61 1.75 8.59
CA CYS A 65 -10.89 0.99 9.81
C CYS A 65 -9.62 0.35 10.39
N SER A 66 -9.58 0.11 11.70
CA SER A 66 -8.38 -0.40 12.38
C SER A 66 -7.92 -1.76 11.86
N ASN A 67 -8.86 -2.61 11.42
CA ASN A 67 -8.52 -3.90 10.84
C ASN A 67 -7.75 -3.76 9.51
N ASP A 68 -8.24 -2.91 8.61
CA ASP A 68 -7.56 -2.64 7.32
C ASP A 68 -6.24 -1.92 7.55
N TRP A 69 -6.18 -1.05 8.55
CA TRP A 69 -4.94 -0.42 8.97
C TRP A 69 -3.88 -1.46 9.32
N ASN A 70 -4.18 -2.39 10.21
CA ASN A 70 -3.25 -3.42 10.67
C ASN A 70 -2.76 -4.33 9.53
N LEU A 71 -3.64 -4.65 8.59
CA LEU A 71 -3.25 -5.39 7.39
C LEU A 71 -2.24 -4.61 6.54
N LEU A 72 -2.44 -3.30 6.40
CA LEU A 72 -1.67 -2.43 5.51
C LEU A 72 -0.47 -1.76 6.18
N MET A 73 -0.31 -1.85 7.50
CA MET A 73 0.66 -1.05 8.24
C MET A 73 2.13 -1.26 7.82
N HIS A 74 2.45 -2.42 7.23
CA HIS A 74 3.79 -2.73 6.70
C HIS A 74 3.91 -2.63 5.17
N GLY A 75 2.82 -2.36 4.47
CA GLY A 75 2.80 -2.39 3.01
C GLY A 75 2.96 -3.80 2.44
N PHE A 76 3.34 -3.81 1.17
CA PHE A 76 3.58 -5.00 0.35
C PHE A 76 5.08 -5.25 0.11
N GLY A 77 5.96 -4.43 0.71
CA GLY A 77 7.40 -4.53 0.54
C GLY A 77 7.91 -3.98 -0.80
N ARG A 78 9.24 -4.09 -1.00
CA ARG A 78 9.95 -3.50 -2.14
C ARG A 78 9.52 -4.08 -3.49
N SER A 79 9.29 -5.37 -3.51
CA SER A 79 8.91 -6.15 -4.70
C SER A 79 7.63 -5.66 -5.39
N LEU A 80 6.66 -5.15 -4.63
CA LEU A 80 5.34 -4.76 -5.16
C LEU A 80 5.15 -3.25 -5.25
N SER A 81 5.98 -2.48 -4.54
CA SER A 81 5.92 -1.02 -4.60
C SER A 81 6.33 -0.44 -5.94
N GLU A 82 7.17 -1.15 -6.67
CA GLU A 82 7.70 -0.74 -7.98
C GLU A 82 6.68 -0.87 -9.11
N ILE A 83 5.49 -1.43 -8.84
CA ILE A 83 4.53 -1.84 -9.89
C ILE A 83 3.13 -1.22 -9.67
N PHE A 84 2.70 -0.99 -8.43
CA PHE A 84 1.31 -0.61 -8.15
C PHE A 84 0.97 0.89 -8.20
N VAL A 85 1.96 1.78 -8.31
CA VAL A 85 1.71 3.23 -8.37
C VAL A 85 2.32 3.79 -9.64
N ASP A 86 1.56 4.65 -10.34
CA ASP A 86 2.09 5.49 -11.41
C ASP A 86 3.36 6.16 -10.88
N PRO A 87 4.53 5.92 -11.50
CA PRO A 87 5.81 6.40 -11.00
C PRO A 87 5.80 7.90 -10.68
N ARG A 88 5.04 8.69 -11.44
CA ARG A 88 4.87 10.14 -11.26
C ARG A 88 4.03 10.53 -10.05
N LYS A 89 3.24 9.59 -9.53
CA LYS A 89 2.32 9.78 -8.39
C LYS A 89 2.84 9.09 -7.13
N ARG A 90 4.01 8.44 -7.19
CA ARG A 90 4.65 7.86 -6.01
C ARG A 90 5.06 8.98 -5.07
N PRO A 91 4.70 8.91 -3.78
CA PRO A 91 5.26 9.84 -2.80
C PRO A 91 6.78 9.68 -2.58
N ASN A 92 7.40 8.62 -3.12
CA ASN A 92 8.85 8.49 -3.25
C ASN A 92 9.24 8.51 -4.74
N THR A 93 9.65 9.66 -5.26
CA THR A 93 10.01 9.88 -6.68
C THR A 93 11.41 9.40 -7.06
N ASN A 94 12.21 8.93 -6.09
CA ASN A 94 13.64 8.60 -6.29
C ASN A 94 13.92 7.14 -6.73
N GLU A 95 12.91 6.28 -6.86
CA GLU A 95 13.10 4.90 -7.33
C GLU A 95 12.70 4.81 -8.81
N GLN A 96 13.70 4.77 -9.70
CA GLN A 96 13.54 4.55 -11.14
C GLN A 96 12.87 3.20 -11.42
N ASP A 97 12.05 3.15 -12.47
CA ASP A 97 11.19 2.02 -12.84
C ASP A 97 11.97 0.75 -13.16
N LEU A 98 11.84 -0.25 -12.30
CA LEU A 98 12.42 -1.59 -12.45
C LEU A 98 11.47 -2.59 -13.12
N VAL A 99 10.26 -2.18 -13.51
CA VAL A 99 9.20 -3.09 -13.96
C VAL A 99 8.59 -2.63 -15.29
N SER A 100 8.49 -3.53 -16.26
CA SER A 100 7.89 -3.24 -17.58
C SER A 100 6.37 -3.01 -17.49
N ALA A 101 5.80 -2.33 -18.48
CA ALA A 101 4.36 -2.08 -18.56
C ALA A 101 3.53 -3.38 -18.61
N GLU A 102 4.07 -4.44 -19.23
CA GLU A 102 3.44 -5.76 -19.31
C GLU A 102 3.40 -6.46 -17.95
N MET A 103 4.51 -6.50 -17.20
CA MET A 103 4.54 -7.06 -15.84
C MET A 103 3.56 -6.33 -14.91
N ARG A 104 3.39 -5.02 -15.12
CA ARG A 104 2.42 -4.20 -14.38
C ARG A 104 0.98 -4.60 -14.69
N ALA A 105 0.66 -4.87 -15.96
CA ALA A 105 -0.66 -5.32 -16.37
C ALA A 105 -0.98 -6.73 -15.85
N GLU A 106 -0.03 -7.67 -15.95
CA GLU A 106 -0.19 -9.04 -15.43
C GLU A 106 -0.44 -9.06 -13.93
N LEU A 107 0.27 -8.25 -13.15
CA LEU A 107 0.07 -8.17 -11.71
C LEU A 107 -1.24 -7.47 -11.33
N LEU A 108 -1.66 -6.44 -12.06
CA LEU A 108 -2.99 -5.86 -11.87
C LEU A 108 -4.09 -6.91 -12.13
N ASN A 109 -3.93 -7.74 -13.15
CA ASN A 109 -4.85 -8.84 -13.44
C ASN A 109 -4.82 -9.92 -12.35
N LEU A 110 -3.64 -10.29 -11.84
CA LEU A 110 -3.50 -11.23 -10.72
C LEU A 110 -4.24 -10.73 -9.47
N PHE A 111 -4.05 -9.46 -9.11
CA PHE A 111 -4.71 -8.87 -7.94
C PHE A 111 -6.22 -8.77 -8.12
N ARG A 112 -6.67 -8.42 -9.33
CA ARG A 112 -8.10 -8.41 -9.66
C ARG A 112 -8.69 -9.81 -9.54
N SER A 113 -8.02 -10.82 -10.09
CA SER A 113 -8.44 -12.22 -10.00
C SER A 113 -8.49 -12.70 -8.54
N ILE A 114 -7.51 -12.34 -7.71
CA ILE A 114 -7.53 -12.66 -6.27
C ILE A 114 -8.74 -12.01 -5.59
N TYR A 115 -9.01 -10.74 -5.87
CA TYR A 115 -10.14 -10.02 -5.29
C TYR A 115 -11.50 -10.58 -5.72
N GLU A 116 -11.67 -10.90 -7.00
CA GLU A 116 -12.91 -11.46 -7.55
C GLU A 116 -13.15 -12.92 -7.11
N SER A 117 -12.11 -13.62 -6.67
CA SER A 117 -12.20 -15.00 -6.16
C SER A 117 -12.56 -15.12 -4.68
N MET A 118 -12.69 -13.98 -3.97
CA MET A 118 -13.06 -13.91 -2.55
C MET A 118 -14.53 -13.58 -2.39
#